data_AF-A0A9P4LDS1-F1
#
_entry.id   AF-A0A9P4LDS1-F1
#
_cell.length_a   1.000
_cell.length_b   1.000
_cell.length_c   1.000
_cell.angle_alpha   90.00
_cell.angle_beta   90.00
_cell.angle_gamma   90.00
#
_symmetry.space_group_name_H-M   'P 1'
#
loop_
_entity.id
_entity.type
_entity.pdbx_description
1 polymer ?
#
loop_
_entity_poly.entity_id
_entity_poly.type
_entity_poly.pdbx_seq_one_letter_code
_entity_poly.pdbx_strand_id
1 'polypeptide(L)'
;MASLPKNNAFGAGSPSWNLPFPDGNMTAAEILAYLPHWLKSIDVIDRLVANGGRSAIIAAMINEFRHQPTGEIFQANSVQIMMSYAMRRAGYTDWTVGTHELWKRESDSDEENLSVKDFRPPRLTHPKTVAKRNRQDLARNYEAEPIEFKDLALHVKKHPADADALDLTRCIQYALTHQHEKWLFPTDFKRLVIHLGGPAQIDHLHHDRQVFARRENLVTPAKPTPRKFNRTMKAEVTPRRRNKPPTHIEKALSLSQSGTTGSMTPRKRGSEDLGRILLGSQRRSGRLAGKAINLCEEDSDATDNDVFDSAYSGYSTPAKKRKISLTPPTPISPSNDSEFVQDDSEPDDDIAEAEDASEEDALSLSSGPRGRAAARKARQNIQSSFTSNRTPLILKVSKLAPSPEKKLRTPPPQKPVPTYIHTVVSPEVMEAVKQFAHRTPVLLQPPVLSANRLRVDAASIYLYASEGCSNPKEMWESALSCTRFGGPRRHAPFRELHRLTDPDMMDGSDWAENIRWAKEQNLAFGSKTWTEYDYHLEMITQARRETMWVSEELIRMGM
;
A
#
# COMPACT_ATOMS: atom_id res chain seq x y z
N MET A 1 -19.04 20.23 -30.21
CA MET A 1 -18.27 19.25 -29.40
C MET A 1 -19.25 18.19 -28.94
N ALA A 2 -18.96 16.90 -29.13
CA ALA A 2 -19.81 15.84 -28.60
C ALA A 2 -19.88 15.96 -27.07
N SER A 3 -21.07 15.78 -26.49
CA SER A 3 -21.22 15.82 -25.03
C SER A 3 -20.36 14.72 -24.41
N LEU A 4 -19.46 15.08 -23.50
CA LEU A 4 -18.67 14.12 -22.75
C LEU A 4 -19.60 13.09 -22.11
N PRO A 5 -19.34 11.77 -22.22
CA PRO A 5 -20.10 10.78 -21.47
C PRO A 5 -20.00 11.15 -19.99
N LYS A 6 -21.15 11.32 -19.32
CA LYS A 6 -21.27 11.82 -17.93
C LYS A 6 -20.33 11.14 -16.92
N ASN A 7 -19.88 9.92 -17.22
CA ASN A 7 -19.10 9.08 -16.31
C ASN A 7 -17.59 8.95 -16.69
N ASN A 8 -17.08 9.80 -17.58
CA ASN A 8 -15.65 9.79 -17.93
C ASN A 8 -14.86 10.86 -17.17
N ALA A 9 -14.41 10.48 -15.97
CA ALA A 9 -13.59 11.29 -15.07
C ALA A 9 -12.34 11.92 -15.73
N PHE A 10 -11.80 11.31 -16.78
CA PHE A 10 -10.54 11.73 -17.42
C PHE A 10 -10.74 12.30 -18.84
N GLY A 11 -11.98 12.44 -19.31
CA GLY A 11 -12.32 13.14 -20.56
C GLY A 11 -12.29 12.29 -21.81
N ALA A 12 -12.94 12.80 -22.87
CA ALA A 12 -12.94 12.19 -24.20
C ALA A 12 -11.50 12.12 -24.74
N GLY A 13 -11.04 10.92 -25.05
CA GLY A 13 -9.64 10.65 -25.43
C GLY A 13 -8.85 9.87 -24.37
N SER A 14 -9.39 9.69 -23.16
CA SER A 14 -8.81 8.73 -22.22
C SER A 14 -9.10 7.29 -22.67
N PRO A 15 -8.10 6.39 -22.66
CA PRO A 15 -8.29 5.00 -23.10
C PRO A 15 -9.34 4.25 -22.29
N SER A 16 -10.01 3.30 -22.95
CA SER A 16 -11.01 2.44 -22.30
C SER A 16 -10.40 1.64 -21.15
N TRP A 17 -11.16 1.45 -20.07
CA TRP A 17 -10.75 0.54 -18.98
C TRP A 17 -10.69 -0.93 -19.43
N ASN A 18 -11.34 -1.30 -20.53
CA ASN A 18 -11.33 -2.66 -21.09
C ASN A 18 -10.25 -2.87 -22.17
N LEU A 19 -9.34 -1.92 -22.32
CA LEU A 19 -8.17 -2.10 -23.16
C LEU A 19 -7.28 -3.21 -22.54
N PRO A 20 -6.82 -4.20 -23.32
CA PRO A 20 -6.02 -5.29 -22.77
C PRO A 20 -4.67 -4.81 -22.26
N PHE A 21 -4.07 -5.58 -21.36
CA PHE A 21 -2.70 -5.34 -20.91
C PHE A 21 -1.70 -5.95 -21.90
N PRO A 22 -0.61 -5.24 -22.27
CA PRO A 22 0.42 -5.80 -23.13
C PRO A 22 1.39 -6.70 -22.34
N ASP A 23 2.19 -7.46 -23.09
CA ASP A 23 3.37 -8.15 -22.54
C ASP A 23 4.54 -7.16 -22.37
N GLY A 24 4.74 -6.66 -21.15
CA GLY A 24 5.89 -5.85 -20.79
C GLY A 24 5.80 -5.15 -19.43
N ASN A 25 6.79 -4.31 -19.14
CA ASN A 25 6.96 -3.62 -17.87
C ASN A 25 6.46 -2.18 -17.95
N MET A 26 5.77 -1.71 -16.92
CA MET A 26 5.29 -0.33 -16.82
C MET A 26 5.43 0.17 -15.39
N THR A 27 5.86 1.43 -15.22
CA THR A 27 5.87 2.05 -13.88
C THR A 27 4.45 2.48 -13.46
N ALA A 28 4.21 2.64 -12.15
CA ALA A 28 2.99 3.29 -11.67
C ALA A 28 2.74 4.67 -12.31
N ALA A 29 3.80 5.45 -12.58
CA ALA A 29 3.68 6.76 -13.21
C ALA A 29 3.19 6.65 -14.66
N GLU A 30 3.67 5.68 -15.44
CA GLU A 30 3.20 5.43 -16.80
C GLU A 30 1.73 5.02 -16.84
N ILE A 31 1.32 4.12 -15.95
CA ILE A 31 -0.08 3.70 -15.84
C ILE A 31 -0.97 4.90 -15.52
N LEU A 32 -0.60 5.72 -14.54
CA LEU A 32 -1.41 6.87 -14.12
C LEU A 32 -1.40 8.03 -15.12
N ALA A 33 -0.30 8.20 -15.86
CA ALA A 33 -0.17 9.24 -16.88
C ALA A 33 -0.97 8.90 -18.14
N TYR A 34 -0.86 7.67 -18.65
CA TYR A 34 -1.40 7.30 -19.96
C TYR A 34 -2.71 6.53 -19.89
N LEU A 35 -2.91 5.73 -18.84
CA LEU A 35 -3.99 4.75 -18.73
C LEU A 35 -4.73 4.88 -17.37
N PRO A 36 -5.18 6.08 -16.97
CA PRO A 36 -5.73 6.29 -15.62
C PRO A 36 -6.99 5.47 -15.33
N HIS A 37 -7.73 5.04 -16.37
CA HIS A 37 -8.89 4.15 -16.24
C HIS A 37 -8.52 2.71 -15.85
N TRP A 38 -7.26 2.30 -15.98
CA TRP A 38 -6.77 1.02 -15.46
C TRP A 38 -6.77 0.95 -13.93
N LEU A 39 -6.97 2.06 -13.22
CA LEU A 39 -7.30 2.06 -11.79
C LEU A 39 -8.64 1.38 -11.45
N LYS A 40 -9.34 0.84 -12.45
CA LYS A 40 -10.50 -0.05 -12.28
C LYS A 40 -10.13 -1.53 -12.37
N SER A 41 -8.91 -1.89 -12.76
CA SER A 41 -8.44 -3.27 -12.71
C SER A 41 -8.02 -3.62 -11.28
N ILE A 42 -8.51 -4.76 -10.77
CA ILE A 42 -8.15 -5.23 -9.42
C ILE A 42 -6.66 -5.53 -9.28
N ASP A 43 -6.01 -5.99 -10.36
CA ASP A 43 -4.59 -6.34 -10.35
C ASP A 43 -3.71 -5.08 -10.29
N VAL A 44 -4.11 -4.02 -11.00
CA VAL A 44 -3.47 -2.69 -10.88
C VAL A 44 -3.68 -2.11 -9.49
N ILE A 45 -4.91 -2.18 -8.96
CA ILE A 45 -5.20 -1.66 -7.61
C ILE A 45 -4.35 -2.39 -6.56
N ASP A 46 -4.33 -3.72 -6.59
CA ASP A 46 -3.58 -4.53 -5.63
C ASP A 46 -2.08 -4.21 -5.70
N ARG A 47 -1.49 -4.20 -6.90
CA ARG A 47 -0.08 -3.85 -7.12
C ARG A 47 0.24 -2.45 -6.59
N LEU A 48 -0.52 -1.43 -6.97
CA LEU A 48 -0.22 -0.06 -6.57
C LEU A 48 -0.37 0.12 -5.05
N VAL A 49 -1.44 -0.40 -4.45
CA VAL A 49 -1.70 -0.24 -3.01
C VAL A 49 -0.69 -1.02 -2.17
N ALA A 50 -0.38 -2.27 -2.55
CA ALA A 50 0.62 -3.10 -1.85
C ALA A 50 2.02 -2.46 -1.86
N ASN A 51 2.32 -1.67 -2.89
CA ASN A 51 3.58 -0.93 -3.01
C ASN A 51 3.49 0.51 -2.48
N GLY A 52 2.54 0.83 -1.60
CA GLY A 52 2.47 2.13 -0.90
C GLY A 52 1.62 3.20 -1.58
N GLY A 53 0.90 2.84 -2.65
CA GLY A 53 -0.06 3.70 -3.34
C GLY A 53 -1.24 4.08 -2.44
N ARG A 54 -1.29 5.35 -2.06
CA ARG A 54 -2.42 5.95 -1.32
C ARG A 54 -3.30 6.77 -2.25
N SER A 55 -4.60 6.81 -2.01
CA SER A 55 -5.56 7.56 -2.85
C SER A 55 -5.16 9.03 -3.05
N ALA A 56 -4.64 9.68 -2.01
CA ALA A 56 -4.13 11.05 -2.10
C ALA A 56 -2.87 11.19 -2.97
N ILE A 57 -1.94 10.24 -2.89
CA ILE A 57 -0.72 10.24 -3.71
C ILE A 57 -1.07 9.98 -5.18
N ILE A 58 -1.93 8.99 -5.43
CA ILE A 58 -2.41 8.65 -6.78
C ILE A 58 -3.16 9.84 -7.40
N ALA A 59 -4.01 10.53 -6.64
CA ALA A 59 -4.69 11.74 -7.12
C ALA A 59 -3.67 12.85 -7.44
N ALA A 60 -2.67 13.07 -6.59
CA ALA A 60 -1.60 14.03 -6.86
C ALA A 60 -0.83 13.70 -8.14
N MET A 61 -0.53 12.41 -8.38
CA MET A 61 0.10 11.94 -9.62
C MET A 61 -0.76 12.18 -10.86
N ILE A 62 -2.05 11.86 -10.80
CA ILE A 62 -2.98 12.12 -11.90
C ILE A 62 -3.02 13.63 -12.23
N ASN A 63 -3.02 14.50 -11.21
CA ASN A 63 -2.98 15.95 -11.39
C ASN A 63 -1.62 16.48 -11.89
N GLU A 64 -0.53 15.78 -11.56
CA GLU A 64 0.80 16.09 -12.09
C GLU A 64 0.85 15.80 -13.60
N PHE A 65 0.40 14.61 -14.00
CA PHE A 65 0.61 14.09 -15.35
C PHE A 65 -0.51 14.38 -16.33
N ARG A 66 -1.74 14.68 -15.89
CA ARG A 66 -2.90 14.83 -16.78
C ARG A 66 -3.65 16.14 -16.58
N HIS A 67 -4.14 16.68 -17.69
CA HIS A 67 -5.17 17.71 -17.68
C HIS A 67 -6.52 17.07 -17.35
N GLN A 68 -7.22 17.63 -16.37
CA GLN A 68 -8.58 17.20 -16.05
C GLN A 68 -9.58 17.88 -17.00
N PRO A 69 -10.64 17.18 -17.43
CA PRO A 69 -11.59 17.73 -18.41
C PRO A 69 -12.32 18.98 -17.91
N THR A 70 -12.58 19.05 -16.62
CA THR A 70 -13.23 20.20 -15.95
C THR A 70 -12.23 21.31 -15.62
N GLY A 71 -10.93 21.07 -15.77
CA GLY A 71 -9.86 21.94 -15.27
C GLY A 71 -9.68 21.91 -13.74
N GLU A 72 -10.55 21.20 -13.02
CA GLU A 72 -10.48 21.07 -11.57
C GLU A 72 -9.44 20.04 -11.14
N ILE A 73 -8.99 20.14 -9.89
CA ILE A 73 -8.06 19.16 -9.30
C ILE A 73 -8.81 17.85 -9.09
N PHE A 74 -8.26 16.76 -9.60
CA PHE A 74 -8.76 15.41 -9.37
C PHE A 74 -8.63 15.05 -7.88
N GLN A 75 -9.75 14.69 -7.26
CA GLN A 75 -9.83 14.52 -5.81
C GLN A 75 -9.40 13.12 -5.36
N ALA A 76 -8.77 13.04 -4.19
CA ALA A 76 -8.39 11.77 -3.55
C ALA A 76 -9.59 10.85 -3.29
N ASN A 77 -10.75 11.43 -2.96
CA ASN A 77 -11.99 10.67 -2.76
C ASN A 77 -12.43 9.97 -4.05
N SER A 78 -12.29 10.62 -5.21
CA SER A 78 -12.63 10.03 -6.51
C SER A 78 -11.76 8.81 -6.83
N VAL A 79 -10.45 8.88 -6.55
CA VAL A 79 -9.54 7.72 -6.66
C VAL A 79 -9.99 6.60 -5.73
N GLN A 80 -10.28 6.91 -4.45
CA GLN A 80 -10.72 5.92 -3.49
C GLN A 80 -12.02 5.22 -3.92
N ILE A 81 -13.01 5.99 -4.40
CA ILE A 81 -14.27 5.45 -4.91
C ILE A 81 -14.02 4.52 -6.10
N MET A 82 -13.18 4.92 -7.06
CA MET A 82 -12.85 4.07 -8.22
C MET A 82 -12.24 2.73 -7.79
N MET A 83 -11.23 2.76 -6.91
CA MET A 83 -10.56 1.54 -6.45
C MET A 83 -11.51 0.66 -5.63
N SER A 84 -12.19 1.24 -4.63
CA SER A 84 -13.11 0.47 -3.77
C SER A 84 -14.29 -0.09 -4.54
N TYR A 85 -14.85 0.63 -5.49
CA TYR A 85 -15.94 0.14 -6.32
C TYR A 85 -15.53 -1.07 -7.17
N ALA A 86 -14.37 -0.99 -7.84
CA ALA A 86 -13.83 -2.10 -8.63
C ALA A 86 -13.57 -3.34 -7.76
N MET A 87 -12.89 -3.18 -6.61
CA MET A 87 -12.61 -4.28 -5.69
C MET A 87 -13.90 -4.92 -5.16
N ARG A 88 -14.89 -4.13 -4.73
CA ARG A 88 -16.15 -4.67 -4.23
C ARG A 88 -16.92 -5.43 -5.29
N ARG A 89 -16.95 -4.92 -6.52
CA ARG A 89 -17.59 -5.59 -7.65
C ARG A 89 -16.92 -6.91 -8.03
N ALA A 90 -15.62 -7.05 -7.79
CA ALA A 90 -14.89 -8.30 -7.96
C ALA A 90 -15.06 -9.30 -6.80
N GLY A 91 -15.92 -8.99 -5.82
CA GLY A 91 -16.22 -9.87 -4.68
C GLY A 91 -15.52 -9.49 -3.37
N TYR A 92 -14.68 -8.46 -3.36
CA TYR A 92 -13.98 -7.99 -2.16
C TYR A 92 -14.82 -6.94 -1.39
N THR A 93 -15.96 -7.36 -0.83
CA THR A 93 -17.02 -6.47 -0.29
C THR A 93 -16.55 -5.48 0.79
N ASP A 94 -15.67 -5.91 1.69
CA ASP A 94 -15.15 -5.10 2.80
C ASP A 94 -13.74 -4.54 2.51
N TRP A 95 -13.34 -4.56 1.24
CA TRP A 95 -12.05 -4.03 0.84
C TRP A 95 -12.01 -2.52 0.97
N THR A 96 -10.94 -2.05 1.59
CA THR A 96 -10.54 -0.66 1.66
C THR A 96 -9.03 -0.60 1.51
N VAL A 97 -8.50 0.57 1.16
CA VAL A 97 -7.05 0.81 1.15
C VAL A 97 -6.42 0.47 2.51
N GLY A 98 -7.11 0.68 3.63
CA GLY A 98 -6.59 0.35 4.97
C GLY A 98 -6.71 -1.11 5.37
N THR A 99 -7.52 -1.91 4.68
CA THR A 99 -7.74 -3.33 4.97
C THR A 99 -7.13 -4.26 3.92
N HIS A 100 -6.46 -3.73 2.90
CA HIS A 100 -5.96 -4.50 1.75
C HIS A 100 -5.05 -5.67 2.15
N GLU A 101 -4.16 -5.48 3.14
CA GLU A 101 -3.24 -6.52 3.64
C GLU A 101 -3.95 -7.75 4.25
N LEU A 102 -5.23 -7.60 4.65
CA LEU A 102 -6.02 -8.71 5.22
C LEU A 102 -6.55 -9.67 4.14
N TRP A 103 -6.52 -9.27 2.87
CA TRP A 103 -7.04 -10.05 1.77
C TRP A 103 -5.92 -10.88 1.14
N LYS A 104 -6.20 -12.16 0.89
CA LYS A 104 -5.24 -13.04 0.23
C LYS A 104 -5.09 -12.58 -1.24
N ARG A 105 -3.87 -12.21 -1.61
CA ARG A 105 -3.53 -11.91 -3.00
C ARG A 105 -3.50 -13.20 -3.81
N GLU A 106 -3.97 -13.13 -5.05
CA GLU A 106 -3.89 -14.28 -5.97
C GLU A 106 -2.44 -14.55 -6.40
N SER A 107 -1.64 -13.49 -6.49
CA SER A 107 -0.21 -13.53 -6.73
C SER A 107 0.54 -12.86 -5.58
N ASP A 108 1.62 -13.48 -5.11
CA ASP A 108 2.61 -12.78 -4.29
C ASP A 108 3.29 -11.74 -5.18
N SER A 109 2.75 -10.52 -5.18
CA SER A 109 3.33 -9.41 -5.94
C SER A 109 4.69 -9.10 -5.35
N ASP A 110 5.73 -9.53 -6.06
CA ASP A 110 7.09 -9.06 -5.84
C ASP A 110 7.15 -7.57 -6.16
N GLU A 111 7.84 -6.81 -5.31
CA GLU A 111 7.99 -5.36 -5.47
C GLU A 111 8.83 -5.00 -6.70
N GLU A 112 9.74 -5.91 -7.10
CA GLU A 112 10.61 -5.74 -8.27
C GLU A 112 9.89 -6.05 -9.59
N ASN A 113 8.71 -6.69 -9.53
CA ASN A 113 7.98 -7.10 -10.72
C ASN A 113 7.05 -5.99 -11.24
N LEU A 114 7.52 -5.28 -12.27
CA LEU A 114 6.76 -4.22 -12.95
C LEU A 114 5.94 -4.73 -14.15
N SER A 115 5.90 -6.04 -14.39
CA SER A 115 5.17 -6.64 -15.51
C SER A 115 3.67 -6.44 -15.35
N VAL A 116 2.99 -6.13 -16.46
CA VAL A 116 1.52 -6.06 -16.53
C VAL A 116 0.90 -7.19 -17.37
N LYS A 117 1.73 -8.15 -17.83
CA LYS A 117 1.32 -9.20 -18.77
C LYS A 117 0.10 -10.00 -18.33
N ASP A 118 0.06 -10.36 -17.04
CA ASP A 118 -0.96 -11.26 -16.49
C ASP A 118 -2.12 -10.51 -15.82
N PHE A 119 -2.19 -9.18 -16.01
CA PHE A 119 -3.25 -8.37 -15.44
C PHE A 119 -4.56 -8.55 -16.20
N ARG A 120 -5.67 -8.51 -15.46
CA ARG A 120 -7.01 -8.73 -16.00
C ARG A 120 -7.76 -7.41 -16.11
N PRO A 121 -8.36 -7.10 -17.26
CA PRO A 121 -9.24 -5.95 -17.40
C PRO A 121 -10.56 -6.15 -16.63
N PRO A 122 -11.29 -5.07 -16.29
CA PRO A 122 -12.58 -5.11 -15.60
C PRO A 122 -13.60 -6.05 -16.23
N ARG A 123 -13.64 -6.16 -17.57
CA ARG A 123 -14.52 -7.11 -18.28
C ARG A 123 -14.33 -8.57 -17.87
N LEU A 124 -13.15 -8.96 -17.40
CA LEU A 124 -12.87 -10.34 -16.95
C LEU A 124 -13.15 -10.55 -15.47
N THR A 125 -12.81 -9.56 -14.63
CA THR A 125 -12.86 -9.72 -13.17
C THR A 125 -14.20 -9.32 -12.58
N HIS A 126 -14.88 -8.33 -13.17
CA HIS A 126 -16.15 -7.83 -12.68
C HIS A 126 -16.99 -7.20 -13.80
N PRO A 127 -17.36 -7.98 -14.84
CA PRO A 127 -18.19 -7.49 -15.95
C PRO A 127 -19.46 -6.84 -15.43
N LYS A 128 -19.93 -5.77 -16.10
CA LYS A 128 -21.17 -5.10 -15.73
C LYS A 128 -22.35 -6.06 -15.90
N THR A 129 -23.28 -6.03 -14.95
CA THR A 129 -24.52 -6.79 -15.04
C THR A 129 -25.39 -6.15 -16.10
N VAL A 130 -25.81 -6.93 -17.11
CA VAL A 130 -26.62 -6.45 -18.23
C VAL A 130 -28.00 -7.07 -18.10
N ALA A 131 -28.97 -6.30 -17.58
CA ALA A 131 -30.32 -6.78 -17.25
C ALA A 131 -31.18 -7.08 -18.49
N LYS A 132 -30.94 -6.38 -19.60
CA LYS A 132 -31.62 -6.56 -20.89
C LYS A 132 -30.56 -6.83 -21.96
N ARG A 133 -30.83 -7.69 -22.95
CA ARG A 133 -29.94 -7.93 -24.11
C ARG A 133 -29.86 -6.71 -25.06
N ASN A 134 -29.74 -5.50 -24.53
CA ASN A 134 -29.38 -4.33 -25.33
C ASN A 134 -27.93 -4.51 -25.79
N ARG A 135 -27.72 -4.45 -27.10
CA ARG A 135 -26.40 -4.60 -27.73
C ARG A 135 -25.40 -3.57 -27.19
N GLN A 136 -25.87 -2.37 -26.84
CA GLN A 136 -25.01 -1.31 -26.29
C GLN A 136 -24.52 -1.63 -24.87
N ASP A 137 -25.34 -2.24 -24.02
CA ASP A 137 -24.92 -2.63 -22.67
C ASP A 137 -23.96 -3.81 -22.69
N LEU A 138 -24.17 -4.76 -23.61
CA LEU A 138 -23.21 -5.85 -23.86
C LEU A 138 -21.86 -5.32 -24.35
N ALA A 139 -21.86 -4.28 -25.19
CA ALA A 139 -20.63 -3.66 -25.69
C ALA A 139 -19.75 -3.09 -24.57
N ARG A 140 -20.32 -2.71 -23.42
CA ARG A 140 -19.56 -2.24 -22.25
C ARG A 140 -18.68 -3.32 -21.61
N ASN A 141 -18.92 -4.59 -21.92
CA ASN A 141 -18.14 -5.73 -21.44
C ASN A 141 -17.23 -6.32 -22.54
N TYR A 142 -17.26 -5.76 -23.75
CA TYR A 142 -16.33 -6.18 -24.80
C TYR A 142 -14.93 -5.62 -24.59
N GLU A 143 -13.96 -6.33 -25.16
CA GLU A 143 -12.59 -5.86 -25.29
C GLU A 143 -12.58 -4.59 -26.14
N ALA A 144 -11.85 -3.58 -25.65
CA ALA A 144 -11.70 -2.35 -26.42
C ALA A 144 -10.75 -2.58 -27.59
N GLU A 145 -11.05 -1.95 -28.73
CA GLU A 145 -10.17 -2.01 -29.89
C GLU A 145 -8.79 -1.39 -29.57
N PRO A 146 -7.71 -1.91 -30.17
CA PRO A 146 -6.39 -1.28 -30.07
C PRO A 146 -6.42 0.18 -30.56
N ILE A 147 -5.66 1.04 -29.88
CA ILE A 147 -5.58 2.48 -30.17
C ILE A 147 -4.17 2.86 -30.59
N GLU A 148 -4.00 3.95 -31.36
CA GLU A 148 -2.65 4.38 -31.74
C GLU A 148 -1.86 4.87 -30.52
N PHE A 149 -0.57 4.57 -30.44
CA PHE A 149 0.28 4.99 -29.31
C PHE A 149 0.27 6.51 -29.09
N LYS A 150 0.19 7.30 -30.16
CA LYS A 150 0.11 8.77 -30.07
C LYS A 150 -1.16 9.25 -29.38
N ASP A 151 -2.25 8.49 -29.45
CA ASP A 151 -3.52 8.85 -28.84
C ASP A 151 -3.49 8.66 -27.32
N LEU A 152 -2.58 7.83 -26.80
CA LEU A 152 -2.32 7.73 -25.35
C LEU A 152 -1.78 9.05 -24.76
N ALA A 153 -1.16 9.90 -25.58
CA ALA A 153 -0.67 11.21 -25.16
C ALA A 153 -1.79 12.26 -25.03
N LEU A 154 -3.03 11.95 -25.45
CA LEU A 154 -4.16 12.88 -25.32
C LEU A 154 -4.44 13.17 -23.84
N HIS A 155 -4.52 14.47 -23.53
CA HIS A 155 -4.68 15.03 -22.17
C HIS A 155 -3.51 14.78 -21.22
N VAL A 156 -2.37 14.29 -21.70
CA VAL A 156 -1.15 14.22 -20.91
C VAL A 156 -0.54 15.61 -20.82
N LYS A 157 -0.48 16.14 -19.59
CA LYS A 157 0.15 17.43 -19.25
C LYS A 157 1.67 17.33 -19.21
N LYS A 158 2.17 16.23 -18.64
CA LYS A 158 3.59 15.95 -18.47
C LYS A 158 3.82 14.47 -18.74
N HIS A 159 4.73 14.16 -19.66
CA HIS A 159 5.16 12.78 -19.85
C HIS A 159 6.01 12.35 -18.64
N PRO A 160 5.85 11.11 -18.14
CA PRO A 160 6.84 10.52 -17.24
C PRO A 160 8.24 10.63 -17.84
N ALA A 161 9.25 10.80 -16.99
CA ALA A 161 10.66 10.95 -17.39
C ALA A 161 11.56 10.34 -16.32
N ASP A 162 12.83 10.12 -16.66
CA ASP A 162 13.84 9.55 -15.76
C ASP A 162 13.31 8.27 -15.07
N ALA A 163 13.43 8.18 -13.75
CA ALA A 163 12.97 7.06 -12.93
C ALA A 163 11.43 6.84 -12.93
N ASP A 164 10.65 7.74 -13.52
CA ASP A 164 9.20 7.53 -13.69
C ASP A 164 8.87 6.91 -15.06
N ALA A 165 9.81 6.84 -15.99
CA ALA A 165 9.60 6.34 -17.35
C ALA A 165 10.26 4.97 -17.58
N LEU A 166 9.57 4.09 -18.30
CA LEU A 166 10.12 2.85 -18.85
C LEU A 166 9.69 2.74 -20.33
N ASP A 167 9.22 1.56 -20.74
CA ASP A 167 9.00 1.21 -22.14
C ASP A 167 7.80 1.93 -22.74
N LEU A 168 6.71 2.13 -21.98
CA LEU A 168 5.52 2.78 -22.51
C LEU A 168 5.77 4.24 -22.90
N THR A 169 6.51 4.97 -22.08
CA THR A 169 6.92 6.34 -22.37
C THR A 169 7.77 6.40 -23.63
N ARG A 170 8.74 5.49 -23.78
CA ARG A 170 9.59 5.41 -24.98
C ARG A 170 8.76 5.15 -26.24
N CYS A 171 7.82 4.20 -26.18
CA CYS A 171 6.91 3.88 -27.28
C CYS A 171 6.05 5.08 -27.70
N ILE A 172 5.48 5.80 -26.73
CA ILE A 172 4.64 6.98 -26.99
C ILE A 172 5.47 8.12 -27.58
N GLN A 173 6.64 8.43 -27.02
CA GLN A 173 7.54 9.46 -27.56
C GLN A 173 7.99 9.15 -28.99
N TYR A 174 8.26 7.87 -29.29
CA TYR A 174 8.56 7.43 -30.64
C TYR A 174 7.37 7.65 -31.58
N ALA A 175 6.16 7.22 -31.21
CA ALA A 175 4.97 7.40 -32.03
C ALA A 175 4.61 8.88 -32.27
N LEU A 176 4.88 9.76 -31.31
CA LEU A 176 4.69 11.20 -31.45
C LEU A 176 5.66 11.85 -32.45
N THR A 177 6.90 11.34 -32.52
CA THR A 177 7.94 11.82 -33.46
C THR A 177 7.83 11.16 -34.84
N HIS A 178 7.25 9.97 -34.92
CA HIS A 178 7.10 9.18 -36.15
C HIS A 178 5.61 9.02 -36.53
N GLN A 179 4.90 10.15 -36.69
CA GLN A 179 3.44 10.17 -36.91
C GLN A 179 2.95 9.42 -38.18
N HIS A 180 3.86 9.13 -39.11
CA HIS A 180 3.58 8.38 -40.34
C HIS A 180 3.55 6.86 -40.10
N GLU A 181 4.19 6.39 -39.03
CA GLU A 181 4.15 4.98 -38.63
C GLU A 181 2.93 4.74 -37.74
N LYS A 182 2.15 3.71 -38.07
CA LYS A 182 0.97 3.32 -37.29
C LYS A 182 1.31 2.19 -36.36
N TRP A 183 1.55 2.54 -35.09
CA TRP A 183 1.76 1.58 -34.01
C TRP A 183 0.53 1.53 -33.11
N LEU A 184 0.01 0.32 -32.86
CA LEU A 184 -1.20 0.12 -32.07
C LEU A 184 -0.89 -0.43 -30.67
N PHE A 185 -1.44 0.19 -29.64
CA PHE A 185 -1.43 -0.29 -28.27
C PHE A 185 -2.73 -1.04 -27.94
N PRO A 186 -2.68 -2.20 -27.26
CA PRO A 186 -1.49 -2.87 -26.71
C PRO A 186 -0.80 -3.84 -27.68
N THR A 187 -1.41 -4.14 -28.84
CA THR A 187 -1.02 -5.25 -29.73
C THR A 187 0.43 -5.19 -30.22
N ASP A 188 0.91 -4.01 -30.59
CA ASP A 188 2.27 -3.82 -31.09
C ASP A 188 3.28 -3.42 -30.02
N PHE A 189 2.89 -3.34 -28.73
CA PHE A 189 3.76 -2.86 -27.65
C PHE A 189 5.11 -3.58 -27.62
N LYS A 190 5.10 -4.91 -27.55
CA LYS A 190 6.33 -5.71 -27.54
C LYS A 190 7.16 -5.55 -28.81
N ARG A 191 6.51 -5.43 -29.97
CA ARG A 191 7.18 -5.23 -31.27
C ARG A 191 7.88 -3.87 -31.31
N LEU A 192 7.21 -2.83 -30.85
CA LEU A 192 7.76 -1.47 -30.78
C LEU A 192 8.90 -1.39 -29.75
N VAL A 193 8.78 -2.05 -28.60
CA VAL A 193 9.88 -2.13 -27.63
C VAL A 193 11.12 -2.79 -28.25
N ILE A 194 10.95 -3.89 -28.99
CA ILE A 194 12.05 -4.55 -29.72
C ILE A 194 12.64 -3.60 -30.78
N HIS A 195 11.78 -2.90 -31.53
CA HIS A 195 12.20 -1.90 -32.53
C HIS A 195 13.04 -0.77 -31.92
N LEU A 196 12.76 -0.38 -30.67
CA LEU A 196 13.50 0.64 -29.92
C LEU A 196 14.79 0.13 -29.24
N GLY A 197 15.23 -1.08 -29.55
CA GLY A 197 16.45 -1.67 -28.97
C GLY A 197 16.21 -2.60 -27.78
N GLY A 198 14.95 -3.02 -27.56
CA GLY A 198 14.58 -3.93 -26.49
C GLY A 198 14.09 -3.24 -25.21
N PRO A 199 13.68 -4.04 -24.20
CA PRO A 199 13.16 -3.53 -22.93
C PRO A 199 14.17 -2.63 -22.22
N ALA A 200 13.68 -1.54 -21.63
CA ALA A 200 14.49 -0.67 -20.80
C ALA A 200 15.00 -1.42 -19.56
N GLN A 201 16.20 -1.08 -19.11
CA GLN A 201 16.76 -1.64 -17.89
C GLN A 201 15.96 -1.14 -16.68
N ILE A 202 15.44 -2.07 -15.88
CA ILE A 202 14.75 -1.74 -14.63
C ILE A 202 15.79 -1.50 -13.55
N ASP A 203 15.82 -0.28 -13.06
CA ASP A 203 16.47 0.14 -11.80
C ASP A 203 15.46 0.22 -10.64
N HIS A 204 15.94 0.10 -9.41
CA HIS A 204 15.17 0.23 -8.16
C HIS A 204 14.35 1.53 -8.10
N LEU A 205 14.83 2.60 -8.73
CA LEU A 205 14.11 3.87 -8.78
C LEU A 205 12.78 3.81 -9.58
N HIS A 206 12.60 2.80 -10.44
CA HIS A 206 11.36 2.58 -11.18
C HIS A 206 10.30 1.82 -10.38
N HIS A 207 10.66 1.20 -9.25
CA HIS A 207 9.72 0.44 -8.44
C HIS A 207 8.59 1.33 -7.94
N ASP A 208 7.37 0.79 -7.90
CA ASP A 208 6.16 1.56 -7.55
C ASP A 208 6.30 2.25 -6.19
N ARG A 209 6.92 1.59 -5.20
CA ARG A 209 7.20 2.17 -3.88
C ARG A 209 8.03 3.44 -3.99
N GLN A 210 9.07 3.43 -4.81
CA GLN A 210 9.93 4.59 -5.02
C GLN A 210 9.20 5.70 -5.79
N VAL A 211 8.39 5.32 -6.80
CA VAL A 211 7.54 6.26 -7.55
C VAL A 211 6.58 7.00 -6.61
N PHE A 212 5.97 6.31 -5.65
CA PHE A 212 5.09 6.90 -4.65
C PHE A 212 5.85 7.68 -3.57
N ALA A 213 6.99 7.17 -3.09
CA ALA A 213 7.81 7.82 -2.07
C ALA A 213 8.24 9.23 -2.49
N ARG A 214 8.62 9.41 -3.77
CA ARG A 214 8.99 10.72 -4.33
C ARG A 214 7.87 11.77 -4.22
N ARG A 215 6.61 11.33 -4.09
CA ARG A 215 5.42 12.18 -4.15
C ARG A 215 4.66 12.27 -2.84
N GLU A 216 5.18 11.66 -1.77
CA GLU A 216 4.58 11.78 -0.43
C GLU A 216 4.49 13.25 0.02
N ASN A 217 5.46 14.08 -0.38
CA ASN A 217 5.49 15.50 -0.05
C ASN A 217 4.46 16.34 -0.81
N LEU A 218 3.92 15.84 -1.94
CA LEU A 218 2.88 16.55 -2.70
C LEU A 218 1.51 16.47 -2.03
N VAL A 219 1.32 15.50 -1.15
CA VAL A 219 0.10 15.39 -0.36
C VAL A 219 0.16 16.45 0.73
N THR A 220 -0.54 17.56 0.50
CA THR A 220 -0.72 18.54 1.58
C THR A 220 -1.34 17.82 2.77
N PRO A 221 -0.73 17.89 3.97
CA PRO A 221 -1.29 17.26 5.15
C PRO A 221 -2.70 17.81 5.30
N ALA A 222 -3.70 16.92 5.33
CA ALA A 222 -5.07 17.32 5.56
C ALA A 222 -5.05 18.23 6.79
N LYS A 223 -5.44 19.50 6.60
CA LYS A 223 -5.57 20.43 7.73
C LYS A 223 -6.40 19.68 8.76
N PRO A 224 -5.92 19.51 10.01
CA PRO A 224 -6.64 18.75 11.00
C PRO A 224 -8.03 19.37 11.08
N THR A 225 -9.03 18.69 10.52
CA THR A 225 -10.40 19.15 10.61
C THR A 225 -10.64 19.27 12.10
N PRO A 226 -11.01 20.46 12.61
CA PRO A 226 -11.18 20.66 14.04
C PRO A 226 -12.16 19.59 14.48
N ARG A 227 -11.65 18.57 15.18
CA ARG A 227 -12.48 17.50 15.71
C ARG A 227 -13.51 18.24 16.52
N LYS A 228 -14.75 18.31 16.04
CA LYS A 228 -15.89 18.71 16.86
C LYS A 228 -15.89 17.66 17.96
N PHE A 229 -15.20 17.98 19.06
CA PHE A 229 -15.30 17.26 20.29
C PHE A 229 -16.76 17.44 20.65
N ASN A 230 -17.59 16.48 20.26
CA ASN A 230 -18.89 16.27 20.85
C ASN A 230 -18.60 15.87 22.30
N ARG A 231 -18.22 16.87 23.09
CA ARG A 231 -18.16 16.86 24.54
C ARG A 231 -19.61 16.76 24.94
N THR A 232 -20.14 15.54 24.88
CA THR A 232 -21.31 15.13 25.63
C THR A 232 -20.91 15.34 27.08
N MET A 233 -21.10 16.57 27.56
CA MET A 233 -21.14 16.84 28.98
C MET A 233 -22.23 15.93 29.50
N LYS A 234 -21.82 14.86 30.19
CA LYS A 234 -22.71 14.10 31.05
C LYS A 234 -23.31 15.13 31.99
N ALA A 235 -24.56 15.50 31.75
CA ALA A 235 -25.34 16.27 32.70
C ALA A 235 -25.29 15.51 34.02
N GLU A 236 -24.69 16.14 35.02
CA GLU A 236 -24.69 15.70 36.39
C GLU A 236 -26.15 15.48 36.79
N VAL A 237 -26.50 14.24 37.14
CA VAL A 237 -27.81 13.89 37.65
C VAL A 237 -27.96 14.57 39.01
N THR A 238 -28.59 15.74 39.03
CA THR A 238 -29.02 16.41 40.26
C THR A 238 -30.00 15.49 41.01
N PRO A 239 -29.79 15.24 42.32
CA PRO A 239 -30.69 14.42 43.12
C PRO A 239 -32.04 15.14 43.29
N ARG A 240 -33.09 14.49 42.80
CA ARG A 240 -34.47 14.97 42.86
C ARG A 240 -34.94 15.03 44.32
N ARG A 241 -34.99 16.24 44.86
CA ARG A 241 -35.52 16.59 46.19
C ARG A 241 -37.03 16.27 46.23
N ARG A 242 -37.42 15.21 46.95
CA ARG A 242 -38.82 14.94 47.33
C ARG A 242 -39.19 15.87 48.46
N ASN A 243 -40.12 16.79 48.23
CA ASN A 243 -40.86 17.52 49.26
C ASN A 243 -42.20 17.95 48.67
N LYS A 244 -43.31 17.40 49.19
CA LYS A 244 -44.60 18.07 49.49
C LYS A 244 -45.67 17.06 49.97
N PRO A 245 -46.70 17.51 50.72
CA PRO A 245 -47.09 16.94 52.02
C PRO A 245 -48.54 16.39 52.01
N PRO A 246 -49.11 15.94 53.16
CA PRO A 246 -50.30 15.11 53.22
C PRO A 246 -51.58 15.89 53.54
N THR A 247 -52.70 15.40 53.00
CA THR A 247 -54.10 15.72 53.41
C THR A 247 -55.01 14.71 52.68
N HIS A 248 -56.12 14.16 53.17
CA HIS A 248 -56.77 13.95 54.47
C HIS A 248 -58.08 13.18 54.12
N ILE A 249 -58.60 12.29 55.00
CA ILE A 249 -60.03 11.87 55.12
C ILE A 249 -60.61 10.98 53.96
N GLU A 250 -61.38 9.90 54.12
CA GLU A 250 -62.16 9.31 55.23
C GLU A 250 -62.54 7.83 54.93
N LYS A 251 -62.73 7.06 56.02
CA LYS A 251 -63.71 5.97 56.28
C LYS A 251 -64.16 5.00 55.16
N ALA A 252 -64.05 3.69 55.44
CA ALA A 252 -65.12 2.87 56.05
C ALA A 252 -64.73 1.37 56.12
N LEU A 253 -65.04 0.74 57.27
CA LEU A 253 -65.65 -0.60 57.51
C LEU A 253 -65.32 -1.72 56.49
N SER A 254 -64.94 -2.96 56.84
CA SER A 254 -65.28 -3.82 57.99
C SER A 254 -64.65 -5.22 57.77
N LEU A 255 -64.40 -5.97 58.85
CA LEU A 255 -64.54 -7.45 59.05
C LEU A 255 -64.02 -8.41 57.94
N SER A 256 -63.37 -9.56 58.18
CA SER A 256 -63.31 -10.47 59.33
C SER A 256 -62.39 -11.66 58.99
N GLN A 257 -61.67 -12.14 60.01
CA GLN A 257 -61.49 -13.56 60.42
C GLN A 257 -60.89 -14.64 59.47
N SER A 258 -59.90 -15.33 60.07
CA SER A 258 -59.66 -16.80 60.12
C SER A 258 -59.47 -17.56 58.80
N GLY A 259 -58.60 -18.56 58.66
CA GLY A 259 -57.99 -19.53 59.57
C GLY A 259 -57.78 -20.79 58.71
N THR A 260 -56.59 -21.40 58.70
CA THR A 260 -56.27 -22.63 59.46
C THR A 260 -56.20 -23.86 58.55
N THR A 261 -55.03 -24.55 58.63
CA THR A 261 -54.78 -26.00 58.36
C THR A 261 -55.01 -26.53 56.95
N GLY A 262 -54.26 -27.49 56.40
CA GLY A 262 -53.23 -28.43 56.83
C GLY A 262 -53.02 -29.34 55.59
N SER A 263 -51.91 -30.04 55.36
CA SER A 263 -51.71 -31.40 55.86
C SER A 263 -50.95 -32.21 54.79
N MET A 264 -50.10 -33.13 55.24
CA MET A 264 -49.66 -34.38 54.58
C MET A 264 -48.53 -34.36 53.53
N THR A 265 -47.34 -34.74 54.04
CA THR A 265 -46.35 -35.72 53.50
C THR A 265 -47.00 -36.96 52.83
N PRO A 266 -46.33 -37.85 52.03
CA PRO A 266 -44.95 -38.34 52.27
C PRO A 266 -44.07 -38.84 51.07
N ARG A 267 -42.77 -38.98 51.40
CA ARG A 267 -41.72 -39.94 50.95
C ARG A 267 -42.02 -40.87 49.74
N LYS A 268 -41.05 -41.00 48.81
CA LYS A 268 -40.11 -42.16 48.67
C LYS A 268 -39.03 -41.96 47.57
N ARG A 269 -37.99 -42.79 47.72
CA ARG A 269 -36.64 -42.88 47.10
C ARG A 269 -36.58 -43.28 45.61
N GLY A 270 -35.36 -43.13 45.06
CA GLY A 270 -34.81 -43.86 43.89
C GLY A 270 -34.80 -43.00 42.63
N SER A 271 -33.80 -42.96 41.75
CA SER A 271 -32.56 -43.71 41.56
C SER A 271 -31.77 -42.94 40.47
N GLU A 272 -30.51 -43.32 40.31
CA GLU A 272 -29.62 -43.03 39.17
C GLU A 272 -30.37 -43.05 37.82
N ASP A 273 -29.99 -42.18 36.88
CA ASP A 273 -29.05 -42.55 35.82
C ASP A 273 -29.13 -41.57 34.61
N LEU A 274 -27.99 -41.51 33.94
CA LEU A 274 -27.59 -40.85 32.69
C LEU A 274 -28.67 -40.37 31.71
N GLY A 275 -28.46 -39.13 31.25
CA GLY A 275 -28.20 -38.93 29.82
C GLY A 275 -29.33 -38.39 28.95
N ARG A 276 -28.95 -37.28 28.27
CA ARG A 276 -29.23 -37.02 26.84
C ARG A 276 -30.56 -36.33 26.48
N ILE A 277 -30.38 -35.05 26.10
CA ILE A 277 -30.98 -34.32 24.96
C ILE A 277 -32.51 -34.35 24.88
N LEU A 278 -33.14 -33.19 25.08
CA LEU A 278 -34.17 -32.66 24.19
C LEU A 278 -34.47 -31.17 24.47
N LEU A 279 -34.39 -30.40 23.39
CA LEU A 279 -35.24 -29.28 22.97
C LEU A 279 -36.11 -28.57 24.03
N GLY A 280 -36.00 -27.23 24.03
CA GLY A 280 -37.16 -26.40 24.33
C GLY A 280 -36.83 -25.00 24.84
N SER A 281 -36.88 -23.99 23.96
CA SER A 281 -37.60 -22.77 24.32
C SER A 281 -37.97 -21.95 23.08
N GLN A 282 -39.25 -22.01 22.76
CA GLN A 282 -39.96 -21.07 21.89
C GLN A 282 -39.81 -19.63 22.39
N ARG A 283 -39.76 -18.66 21.47
CA ARG A 283 -40.67 -17.49 21.53
C ARG A 283 -40.69 -16.67 20.24
N ARG A 284 -41.82 -16.83 19.54
CA ARG A 284 -42.69 -15.78 18.97
C ARG A 284 -42.05 -14.60 18.23
N SER A 285 -42.09 -14.68 16.90
CA SER A 285 -42.66 -13.62 16.05
C SER A 285 -43.35 -14.36 14.89
N GLY A 286 -44.55 -14.03 14.39
CA GLY A 286 -45.21 -12.74 14.36
C GLY A 286 -45.43 -12.34 12.88
N ARG A 287 -46.20 -13.17 12.15
CA ARG A 287 -46.92 -12.93 10.88
C ARG A 287 -46.51 -11.75 9.99
N LEU A 288 -46.18 -12.05 8.74
CA LEU A 288 -46.95 -11.76 7.50
C LEU A 288 -46.11 -12.28 6.31
N ALA A 289 -46.49 -13.39 5.67
CA ALA A 289 -47.30 -13.43 4.44
C ALA A 289 -46.64 -12.64 3.29
N GLY A 290 -46.27 -13.19 2.14
CA GLY A 290 -46.51 -14.51 1.56
C GLY A 290 -46.45 -14.32 0.04
N LYS A 291 -45.65 -15.12 -0.67
CA LYS A 291 -45.84 -15.41 -2.09
C LYS A 291 -45.08 -16.68 -2.44
N ALA A 292 -45.85 -17.68 -2.86
CA ALA A 292 -45.40 -18.99 -3.27
C ALA A 292 -44.76 -18.89 -4.67
N ILE A 293 -43.62 -19.56 -4.84
CA ILE A 293 -43.08 -19.90 -6.15
C ILE A 293 -43.01 -21.43 -6.18
N ASN A 294 -43.77 -22.01 -7.11
CA ASN A 294 -43.72 -23.42 -7.46
C ASN A 294 -42.40 -23.70 -8.18
N LEU A 295 -41.61 -24.65 -7.67
CA LEU A 295 -40.61 -25.35 -8.46
C LEU A 295 -41.32 -26.43 -9.28
N CYS A 296 -41.25 -26.33 -10.60
CA CYS A 296 -41.43 -27.45 -11.51
C CYS A 296 -40.06 -27.73 -12.12
N GLU A 297 -39.50 -28.87 -11.75
CA GLU A 297 -38.36 -29.49 -12.41
C GLU A 297 -38.85 -30.10 -13.72
N GLU A 298 -38.20 -29.82 -14.84
CA GLU A 298 -38.21 -30.71 -16.01
C GLU A 298 -36.80 -30.77 -16.59
N ASP A 299 -36.20 -31.94 -16.38
CA ASP A 299 -35.11 -32.49 -17.18
C ASP A 299 -35.63 -32.78 -18.59
N SER A 300 -34.86 -32.37 -19.60
CA SER A 300 -34.85 -33.11 -20.86
C SER A 300 -33.50 -32.96 -21.57
N ASP A 301 -32.78 -34.08 -21.58
CA ASP A 301 -31.72 -34.40 -22.51
C ASP A 301 -32.14 -34.25 -23.99
N ALA A 302 -31.11 -34.11 -24.81
CA ALA A 302 -30.91 -34.77 -26.10
C ALA A 302 -30.79 -33.87 -27.35
N THR A 303 -29.60 -34.01 -27.97
CA THR A 303 -29.36 -34.21 -29.42
C THR A 303 -29.74 -33.08 -30.38
N ASP A 304 -28.80 -32.45 -31.09
CA ASP A 304 -28.04 -32.96 -32.26
C ASP A 304 -28.52 -32.25 -33.53
N ASN A 305 -27.62 -32.13 -34.51
CA ASN A 305 -27.77 -31.64 -35.89
C ASN A 305 -27.43 -30.17 -36.20
N ASP A 306 -26.18 -30.00 -36.63
CA ASP A 306 -25.80 -29.76 -38.03
C ASP A 306 -26.44 -28.62 -38.86
N VAL A 307 -25.52 -27.82 -39.41
CA VAL A 307 -25.38 -27.51 -40.86
C VAL A 307 -26.57 -26.82 -41.55
N PHE A 308 -26.40 -25.55 -41.93
CA PHE A 308 -26.57 -25.12 -43.32
C PHE A 308 -26.03 -23.70 -43.57
N ASP A 309 -25.11 -23.62 -44.52
CA ASP A 309 -24.77 -22.40 -45.28
C ASP A 309 -25.99 -21.85 -46.02
N SER A 310 -26.14 -20.53 -46.09
CA SER A 310 -26.28 -19.80 -47.38
C SER A 310 -26.84 -18.39 -47.22
N ALA A 311 -26.02 -17.46 -47.66
CA ALA A 311 -26.25 -16.29 -48.48
C ALA A 311 -27.67 -15.95 -49.02
N TYR A 312 -27.86 -14.62 -49.17
CA TYR A 312 -28.81 -13.91 -50.03
C TYR A 312 -30.28 -13.86 -49.60
N SER A 313 -30.71 -12.71 -49.09
CA SER A 313 -32.03 -12.15 -49.42
C SER A 313 -32.07 -10.66 -49.10
N GLY A 314 -32.05 -9.85 -50.16
CA GLY A 314 -32.36 -8.43 -50.08
C GLY A 314 -33.86 -8.21 -50.04
N TYR A 315 -34.30 -7.26 -49.22
CA TYR A 315 -35.57 -6.57 -49.44
C TYR A 315 -35.43 -5.08 -49.10
N SER A 316 -35.62 -4.30 -50.16
CA SER A 316 -35.90 -2.87 -50.18
C SER A 316 -37.33 -2.60 -49.69
N THR A 317 -37.58 -1.47 -49.04
CA THR A 317 -38.79 -0.59 -49.07
C THR A 317 -38.62 0.57 -48.06
N PRO A 318 -39.42 1.68 -48.08
CA PRO A 318 -38.93 2.92 -48.65
C PRO A 318 -39.07 4.18 -47.75
N ALA A 319 -38.31 5.20 -48.13
CA ALA A 319 -38.61 6.63 -48.09
C ALA A 319 -39.51 7.21 -46.96
N LYS A 320 -38.88 8.00 -46.08
CA LYS A 320 -39.48 9.25 -45.57
C LYS A 320 -38.50 10.42 -45.72
N LYS A 321 -38.85 11.32 -46.64
CA LYS A 321 -38.20 12.61 -46.89
C LYS A 321 -38.35 13.51 -45.65
N ARG A 322 -37.25 14.05 -45.13
CA ARG A 322 -37.25 15.33 -44.39
C ARG A 322 -36.13 16.23 -44.91
N LYS A 323 -36.48 17.52 -45.00
CA LYS A 323 -35.83 18.57 -45.77
C LYS A 323 -34.45 18.93 -45.23
N ILE A 324 -33.54 19.13 -46.18
CA ILE A 324 -32.18 19.67 -46.04
C ILE A 324 -32.28 21.20 -45.97
N SER A 325 -31.59 21.82 -45.00
CA SER A 325 -31.12 23.20 -45.11
C SER A 325 -29.60 23.16 -45.32
N LEU A 326 -29.17 23.71 -46.46
CA LEU A 326 -27.79 23.80 -46.93
C LEU A 326 -26.89 24.62 -45.99
N THR A 327 -25.70 24.08 -45.72
CA THR A 327 -24.47 24.84 -45.46
C THR A 327 -23.31 24.16 -46.22
N PRO A 328 -22.35 24.93 -46.78
CA PRO A 328 -21.40 24.44 -47.78
C PRO A 328 -20.26 23.56 -47.21
N PRO A 329 -19.66 22.68 -48.03
CA PRO A 329 -18.73 21.65 -47.57
C PRO A 329 -17.28 22.17 -47.45
N THR A 330 -16.63 21.83 -46.34
CA THR A 330 -15.16 21.79 -46.21
C THR A 330 -14.65 20.35 -46.38
N PRO A 331 -13.47 20.11 -46.97
CA PRO A 331 -13.05 18.77 -47.39
C PRO A 331 -12.47 17.93 -46.24
N ILE A 332 -13.17 16.84 -45.95
CA ILE A 332 -12.71 15.45 -45.72
C ILE A 332 -11.39 15.25 -44.96
N SER A 333 -11.52 14.78 -43.71
CA SER A 333 -10.60 13.81 -43.09
C SER A 333 -11.46 12.75 -42.37
N PRO A 334 -11.22 11.44 -42.53
CA PRO A 334 -12.14 10.41 -42.04
C PRO A 334 -11.86 10.11 -40.56
N SER A 335 -12.58 10.77 -39.65
CA SER A 335 -12.67 10.37 -38.24
C SER A 335 -13.96 9.57 -38.02
N ASN A 336 -13.80 8.31 -37.62
CA ASN A 336 -14.84 7.31 -37.42
C ASN A 336 -15.58 7.49 -36.08
N ASP A 337 -16.17 8.67 -35.85
CA ASP A 337 -16.73 9.06 -34.54
C ASP A 337 -18.25 9.33 -34.58
N SER A 338 -18.98 8.57 -35.41
CA SER A 338 -20.42 8.78 -35.66
C SER A 338 -21.28 7.62 -35.18
N GLU A 339 -21.32 7.35 -33.87
CA GLU A 339 -22.43 6.56 -33.28
C GLU A 339 -22.61 6.75 -31.76
N PHE A 340 -22.75 8.00 -31.29
CA PHE A 340 -23.31 8.27 -29.96
C PHE A 340 -24.66 8.98 -30.11
N VAL A 341 -25.72 8.19 -30.19
CA VAL A 341 -27.10 8.67 -30.01
C VAL A 341 -27.32 8.86 -28.52
N GLN A 342 -27.60 10.10 -28.11
CA GLN A 342 -28.13 10.42 -26.79
C GLN A 342 -29.53 9.82 -26.69
N ASP A 343 -29.69 8.77 -25.90
CA ASP A 343 -31.01 8.30 -25.47
C ASP A 343 -31.01 8.09 -23.95
N ASP A 344 -32.20 8.23 -23.38
CA ASP A 344 -32.50 8.59 -22.01
C ASP A 344 -31.70 7.84 -20.92
N SER A 345 -31.24 8.63 -19.93
CA SER A 345 -30.60 8.12 -18.72
C SER A 345 -31.63 7.38 -17.87
N GLU A 346 -31.59 6.04 -17.82
CA GLU A 346 -32.18 5.30 -16.71
C GLU A 346 -31.49 5.76 -15.40
N PRO A 347 -32.24 6.01 -14.31
CA PRO A 347 -31.65 6.27 -13.00
C PRO A 347 -30.92 5.01 -12.53
N ASP A 348 -29.60 5.12 -12.33
CA ASP A 348 -28.79 4.04 -11.79
C ASP A 348 -29.16 3.85 -10.31
N ASP A 349 -29.47 2.61 -9.93
CA ASP A 349 -29.72 2.21 -8.56
C ASP A 349 -28.49 2.52 -7.69
N ASP A 350 -28.72 3.31 -6.63
CA ASP A 350 -27.89 3.47 -5.43
C ASP A 350 -26.42 3.89 -5.60
N ILE A 351 -26.16 4.98 -6.34
CA ILE A 351 -25.07 5.89 -5.96
C ILE A 351 -25.69 6.98 -5.10
N ALA A 352 -25.42 6.96 -3.79
CA ALA A 352 -25.75 8.08 -2.92
C ALA A 352 -25.04 9.34 -3.47
N GLU A 353 -25.80 10.24 -4.09
CA GLU A 353 -25.35 11.59 -4.39
C GLU A 353 -24.78 12.16 -3.10
N ALA A 354 -23.49 12.51 -3.13
CA ALA A 354 -22.88 13.25 -2.05
C ALA A 354 -23.48 14.66 -2.09
N GLU A 355 -24.57 14.85 -1.34
CA GLU A 355 -25.14 16.16 -1.09
C GLU A 355 -24.04 17.09 -0.56
N ASP A 356 -23.87 18.20 -1.27
CA ASP A 356 -23.14 19.37 -0.81
C ASP A 356 -23.82 19.86 0.47
N ALA A 357 -23.20 19.59 1.62
CA ALA A 357 -23.74 19.97 2.91
C ALA A 357 -23.53 21.48 3.16
N SER A 358 -24.45 22.30 2.65
CA SER A 358 -24.81 23.56 3.28
C SER A 358 -25.64 23.31 4.55
N GLU A 359 -25.60 24.30 5.43
CA GLU A 359 -25.99 24.29 6.83
C GLU A 359 -27.42 23.83 7.16
N GLU A 360 -27.59 23.37 8.42
CA GLU A 360 -28.84 23.15 9.17
C GLU A 360 -29.67 21.90 8.81
N ASP A 361 -29.55 20.82 9.61
CA ASP A 361 -30.55 20.49 10.64
C ASP A 361 -30.19 19.20 11.40
N ALA A 362 -30.52 19.18 12.69
CA ALA A 362 -30.11 18.13 13.63
C ALA A 362 -31.18 17.05 13.80
N LEU A 363 -30.88 15.79 13.42
CA LEU A 363 -31.57 14.61 13.96
C LEU A 363 -30.62 13.46 14.33
N SER A 364 -30.91 12.90 15.50
CA SER A 364 -30.08 12.03 16.33
C SER A 364 -30.36 10.54 16.08
N LEU A 365 -29.32 9.75 15.78
CA LEU A 365 -29.34 8.29 15.94
C LEU A 365 -28.10 7.80 16.71
N SER A 366 -28.35 7.25 17.90
CA SER A 366 -27.35 6.74 18.84
C SER A 366 -26.96 5.29 18.52
N SER A 367 -25.68 5.00 18.29
CA SER A 367 -25.13 3.63 18.32
C SER A 367 -24.27 3.43 19.58
N GLY A 368 -24.59 2.37 20.33
CA GLY A 368 -24.01 2.09 21.66
C GLY A 368 -22.65 1.37 21.61
N PRO A 369 -21.87 1.40 22.71
CA PRO A 369 -20.48 0.94 22.74
C PRO A 369 -20.38 -0.53 23.19
N ARG A 370 -20.15 -1.48 22.26
CA ARG A 370 -19.86 -2.89 22.61
C ARG A 370 -18.45 -3.40 22.25
N GLY A 371 -17.57 -2.57 21.69
CA GLY A 371 -16.26 -3.02 21.19
C GLY A 371 -15.09 -3.14 22.18
N ARG A 372 -15.21 -2.70 23.45
CA ARG A 372 -14.02 -2.52 24.33
C ARG A 372 -13.58 -3.75 25.14
N ALA A 373 -14.41 -4.79 25.26
CA ALA A 373 -14.07 -5.95 26.09
C ALA A 373 -13.11 -6.94 25.40
N ALA A 374 -13.27 -7.14 24.08
CA ALA A 374 -12.45 -8.08 23.32
C ALA A 374 -10.98 -7.62 23.19
N ALA A 375 -10.76 -6.33 22.96
CA ALA A 375 -9.42 -5.75 22.83
C ALA A 375 -8.60 -5.80 24.14
N ARG A 376 -9.26 -5.76 25.32
CA ARG A 376 -8.57 -5.91 26.60
C ARG A 376 -8.16 -7.36 26.89
N LYS A 377 -8.98 -8.34 26.48
CA LYS A 377 -8.68 -9.77 26.63
C LYS A 377 -7.51 -10.22 25.74
N ALA A 378 -7.40 -9.67 24.53
CA ALA A 378 -6.28 -9.93 23.63
C ALA A 378 -4.93 -9.42 24.19
N ARG A 379 -4.92 -8.24 24.83
CA ARG A 379 -3.70 -7.67 25.42
C ARG A 379 -3.22 -8.41 26.67
N GLN A 380 -4.13 -8.97 27.47
CA GLN A 380 -3.76 -9.79 28.62
C GLN A 380 -3.15 -11.14 28.22
N ASN A 381 -3.65 -11.78 27.15
CA ASN A 381 -3.08 -13.05 26.66
C ASN A 381 -1.65 -12.91 26.12
N ILE A 382 -1.33 -11.79 25.47
CA ILE A 382 0.03 -11.52 24.97
C ILE A 382 1.00 -11.24 26.12
N GLN A 383 0.56 -10.57 27.19
CA GLN A 383 1.42 -10.35 28.36
C GLN A 383 1.73 -11.63 29.14
N SER A 384 0.80 -12.59 29.19
CA SER A 384 1.03 -13.87 29.86
C SER A 384 1.94 -14.84 29.10
N SER A 385 2.13 -14.68 27.79
CA SER A 385 2.96 -15.59 26.99
C SER A 385 4.46 -15.26 26.97
N PHE A 386 4.87 -14.09 27.50
CA PHE A 386 6.28 -13.65 27.53
C PHE A 386 6.98 -13.86 28.88
N THR A 387 6.30 -14.43 29.88
CA THR A 387 6.91 -14.76 31.18
C THR A 387 6.96 -16.26 31.40
N SER A 388 7.91 -16.94 30.73
CA SER A 388 8.27 -18.32 31.02
C SER A 388 9.77 -18.40 31.32
N ASN A 389 10.08 -18.56 32.62
CA ASN A 389 11.30 -19.08 33.23
C ASN A 389 12.51 -19.31 32.29
N ARG A 390 13.41 -18.32 32.25
CA ARG A 390 14.77 -18.48 31.73
C ARG A 390 15.66 -19.00 32.85
N THR A 391 15.92 -20.31 32.87
CA THR A 391 16.91 -20.93 33.75
C THR A 391 18.32 -20.45 33.36
N PRO A 392 19.16 -20.02 34.31
CA PRO A 392 20.52 -19.58 34.02
C PRO A 392 21.40 -20.79 33.68
N LEU A 393 22.05 -20.75 32.51
CA LEU A 393 23.09 -21.70 32.14
C LEU A 393 24.34 -21.45 32.99
N ILE A 394 24.53 -22.32 33.98
CA ILE A 394 25.76 -22.41 34.78
C ILE A 394 26.85 -23.04 33.90
N LEU A 395 27.75 -22.20 33.39
CA LEU A 395 29.01 -22.62 32.77
C LEU A 395 29.89 -23.27 33.84
N LYS A 396 30.02 -24.61 33.78
CA LYS A 396 30.96 -25.38 34.60
C LYS A 396 32.38 -25.10 34.12
N VAL A 397 33.06 -24.19 34.82
CA VAL A 397 34.52 -24.02 34.73
C VAL A 397 35.17 -25.26 35.36
N SER A 398 35.80 -26.08 34.53
CA SER A 398 36.59 -27.24 34.95
C SER A 398 37.83 -26.75 35.71
N LYS A 399 37.91 -27.17 36.99
CA LYS A 399 39.09 -27.03 37.84
C LYS A 399 40.25 -27.83 37.23
N LEU A 400 41.22 -27.13 36.64
CA LEU A 400 42.54 -27.69 36.31
C LEU A 400 43.37 -27.73 37.60
N ALA A 401 43.77 -28.94 37.98
CA ALA A 401 44.64 -29.22 39.11
C ALA A 401 46.06 -28.66 38.89
N PRO A 402 46.79 -28.31 39.97
CA PRO A 402 48.19 -27.89 39.88
C PRO A 402 49.06 -29.12 39.61
N SER A 403 49.71 -29.16 38.45
CA SER A 403 50.74 -30.15 38.13
C SER A 403 52.09 -29.69 38.68
N PRO A 404 52.78 -30.48 39.53
CA PRO A 404 54.15 -30.22 39.90
C PRO A 404 55.06 -31.00 38.94
N GLU A 405 55.90 -30.31 38.17
CA GLU A 405 57.28 -30.74 37.91
C GLU A 405 58.02 -29.70 37.08
N LYS A 406 58.95 -29.00 37.75
CA LYS A 406 60.02 -28.23 37.14
C LYS A 406 60.94 -29.20 36.39
N LYS A 407 60.88 -29.20 35.07
CA LYS A 407 62.02 -29.61 34.23
C LYS A 407 62.38 -28.47 33.31
N LEU A 408 63.67 -28.11 33.34
CA LEU A 408 64.37 -27.16 32.48
C LEU A 408 63.80 -27.18 31.06
N ARG A 409 63.09 -26.11 30.67
CA ARG A 409 62.74 -25.84 29.28
C ARG A 409 63.88 -25.07 28.63
N THR A 410 64.48 -25.70 27.62
CA THR A 410 65.23 -25.04 26.56
C THR A 410 64.41 -23.91 25.93
N PRO A 411 65.06 -22.82 25.47
CA PRO A 411 64.37 -21.70 24.82
C PRO A 411 63.58 -22.20 23.61
N PRO A 412 62.32 -21.75 23.42
CA PRO A 412 61.53 -22.14 22.27
C PRO A 412 62.24 -21.72 20.97
N PRO A 413 62.26 -22.56 19.92
CA PRO A 413 62.79 -22.16 18.63
C PRO A 413 62.03 -20.93 18.16
N GLN A 414 62.77 -19.87 17.82
CA GLN A 414 62.21 -18.65 17.23
C GLN A 414 61.38 -19.08 16.03
N LYS A 415 60.07 -18.79 16.07
CA LYS A 415 59.18 -19.04 14.93
C LYS A 415 59.78 -18.28 13.73
N PRO A 416 60.00 -18.94 12.59
CA PRO A 416 60.54 -18.26 11.41
C PRO A 416 59.62 -17.08 11.08
N VAL A 417 60.23 -15.91 10.90
CA VAL A 417 59.56 -14.69 10.50
C VAL A 417 58.78 -15.00 9.21
N PRO A 418 57.47 -14.68 9.13
CA PRO A 418 56.68 -14.98 7.95
C PRO A 418 57.31 -14.43 6.67
N THR A 419 57.38 -15.26 5.63
CA THR A 419 58.10 -14.98 4.37
C THR A 419 57.62 -13.71 3.66
N TYR A 420 56.38 -13.25 3.91
CA TYR A 420 55.85 -12.00 3.33
C TYR A 420 56.55 -10.73 3.86
N ILE A 421 57.25 -10.79 4.99
CA ILE A 421 58.00 -9.64 5.51
C ILE A 421 59.23 -9.33 4.63
N HIS A 422 59.71 -10.30 3.84
CA HIS A 422 60.85 -10.14 2.95
C HIS A 422 60.47 -10.02 1.46
N THR A 423 59.18 -9.96 1.13
CA THR A 423 58.77 -9.72 -0.26
C THR A 423 59.10 -8.29 -0.64
N VAL A 424 59.98 -8.14 -1.63
CA VAL A 424 60.30 -6.84 -2.23
C VAL A 424 59.04 -6.34 -2.93
N VAL A 425 58.31 -5.44 -2.28
CA VAL A 425 57.15 -4.76 -2.87
C VAL A 425 57.66 -3.93 -4.05
N SER A 426 57.01 -4.03 -5.21
CA SER A 426 57.45 -3.30 -6.39
C SER A 426 57.46 -1.79 -6.09
N PRO A 427 58.45 -1.02 -6.60
CA PRO A 427 58.51 0.42 -6.37
C PRO A 427 57.26 1.15 -6.87
N GLU A 428 56.60 0.62 -7.89
CA GLU A 428 55.30 1.12 -8.40
C GLU A 428 54.18 0.99 -7.37
N VAL A 429 54.07 -0.14 -6.68
CA VAL A 429 53.08 -0.31 -5.60
C VAL A 429 53.40 0.61 -4.43
N MET A 430 54.67 0.80 -4.10
CA MET A 430 55.08 1.76 -3.05
C MET A 430 54.76 3.22 -3.43
N GLU A 431 54.87 3.58 -4.72
CA GLU A 431 54.49 4.90 -5.20
C GLU A 431 52.97 5.10 -5.20
N ALA A 432 52.20 4.09 -5.62
CA ALA A 432 50.74 4.09 -5.50
C ALA A 432 50.28 4.21 -4.04
N VAL A 433 50.93 3.52 -3.10
CA VAL A 433 50.67 3.65 -1.65
C VAL A 433 50.99 5.06 -1.13
N LYS A 434 52.08 5.69 -1.61
CA LYS A 434 52.40 7.09 -1.26
C LYS A 434 51.37 8.07 -1.82
N GLN A 435 50.86 7.85 -3.02
CA GLN A 435 49.77 8.65 -3.59
C GLN A 435 48.46 8.45 -2.81
N PHE A 436 48.24 7.25 -2.28
CA PHE A 436 47.06 6.93 -1.47
C PHE A 436 47.00 7.73 -0.16
N ALA A 437 48.15 8.02 0.47
CA ALA A 437 48.22 8.81 1.71
C ALA A 437 47.72 10.26 1.57
N HIS A 438 47.52 10.74 0.34
CA HIS A 438 47.05 12.10 0.05
C HIS A 438 45.71 12.14 -0.68
N ARG A 439 44.90 11.07 -0.58
CA ARG A 439 43.57 11.10 -1.18
C ARG A 439 42.72 12.19 -0.52
N THR A 440 42.27 13.16 -1.32
CA THR A 440 41.14 14.00 -0.94
C THR A 440 39.87 13.20 -1.22
N PRO A 441 39.02 12.95 -0.21
CA PRO A 441 37.75 12.25 -0.44
C PRO A 441 36.92 13.01 -1.48
N VAL A 442 36.20 12.32 -2.36
CA VAL A 442 35.26 12.98 -3.28
C VAL A 442 34.03 13.39 -2.49
N LEU A 443 33.62 14.67 -2.55
CA LEU A 443 32.40 15.13 -1.89
C LEU A 443 31.18 14.49 -2.55
N LEU A 444 30.49 13.63 -1.81
CA LEU A 444 29.17 13.15 -2.20
C LEU A 444 28.11 14.03 -1.54
N GLN A 445 27.25 14.66 -2.35
CA GLN A 445 26.21 15.54 -1.86
C GLN A 445 25.22 14.73 -0.99
N PRO A 446 25.11 15.04 0.31
CA PRO A 446 24.31 14.22 1.19
C PRO A 446 22.81 14.57 1.04
N PRO A 447 21.90 13.60 1.20
CA PRO A 447 20.47 13.88 1.11
C PRO A 447 20.02 14.96 2.10
N VAL A 448 19.12 15.85 1.64
CA VAL A 448 18.58 16.92 2.46
C VAL A 448 17.59 16.33 3.46
N LEU A 449 17.96 16.32 4.72
CA LEU A 449 17.10 15.83 5.79
C LEU A 449 16.19 16.94 6.33
N SER A 450 14.93 16.61 6.60
CA SER A 450 13.98 17.52 7.26
C SER A 450 14.53 18.03 8.59
N ALA A 451 14.36 19.34 8.84
CA ALA A 451 14.72 19.98 10.11
C ALA A 451 13.94 19.38 11.30
N ASN A 452 12.69 18.99 11.05
CA ASN A 452 11.75 18.48 12.06
C ASN A 452 11.86 16.95 12.28
N ARG A 453 12.87 16.29 11.72
CA ARG A 453 13.06 14.84 11.94
C ARG A 453 13.34 14.56 13.42
N LEU A 454 12.91 13.39 13.88
CA LEU A 454 13.31 12.89 15.20
C LEU A 454 14.84 12.69 15.21
N ARG A 455 15.51 13.24 16.22
CA ARG A 455 16.96 13.07 16.46
C ARG A 455 17.17 12.66 17.90
N VAL A 456 18.30 11.99 18.16
CA VAL A 456 18.77 11.77 19.54
C VAL A 456 19.36 13.10 20.02
N ASP A 457 18.61 13.76 20.90
CA ASP A 457 18.94 15.02 21.54
C ASP A 457 19.12 14.84 23.06
N ALA A 458 19.48 15.90 23.78
CA ALA A 458 19.69 15.83 25.22
C ALA A 458 18.44 15.43 26.01
N ALA A 459 17.25 15.66 25.45
CA ALA A 459 15.98 15.31 26.09
C ALA A 459 15.59 13.85 25.86
N SER A 460 16.00 13.23 24.75
CA SER A 460 15.62 11.85 24.38
C SER A 460 16.74 10.82 24.58
N ILE A 461 17.96 11.26 24.89
CA ILE A 461 19.15 10.41 25.01
C ILE A 461 18.98 9.20 25.94
N TYR A 462 18.28 9.38 27.06
CA TYR A 462 18.11 8.32 28.07
C TYR A 462 17.30 7.13 27.52
N LEU A 463 16.50 7.34 26.46
CA LEU A 463 15.75 6.28 25.79
C LEU A 463 16.64 5.37 24.93
N TYR A 464 17.83 5.85 24.56
CA TYR A 464 18.74 5.17 23.63
C TYR A 464 20.04 4.70 24.28
N ALA A 465 20.38 5.23 25.45
CA ALA A 465 21.49 4.75 26.26
C ALA A 465 21.29 3.29 26.72
N SER A 466 22.37 2.62 27.08
CA SER A 466 22.31 1.33 27.80
C SER A 466 21.82 1.53 29.22
N GLU A 467 21.15 0.51 29.75
CA GLU A 467 20.77 0.48 31.16
C GLU A 467 22.02 0.61 32.05
N GLY A 468 21.92 1.39 33.13
CA GLY A 468 23.02 1.63 34.07
C GLY A 468 23.87 2.89 33.80
N CYS A 469 23.76 3.53 32.63
CA CYS A 469 24.40 4.83 32.39
C CYS A 469 23.76 5.90 33.27
N SER A 470 24.52 6.43 34.23
CA SER A 470 24.01 7.42 35.19
C SER A 470 24.43 8.85 34.83
N ASN A 471 25.58 8.99 34.17
CA ASN A 471 26.11 10.28 33.75
C ASN A 471 25.65 10.63 32.32
N PRO A 472 25.22 11.89 32.04
CA PRO A 472 24.90 12.32 30.67
C PRO A 472 25.99 12.01 29.63
N LYS A 473 27.27 12.06 30.01
CA LYS A 473 28.38 11.70 29.12
C LYS A 473 28.35 10.21 28.72
N GLU A 474 28.20 9.33 29.70
CA GLU A 474 28.07 7.88 29.46
C GLU A 474 26.82 7.56 28.64
N MET A 475 25.72 8.29 28.88
CA MET A 475 24.51 8.15 28.08
C MET A 475 24.76 8.51 26.61
N TRP A 476 25.56 9.55 26.32
CA TRP A 476 25.89 9.93 24.93
C TRP A 476 26.79 8.90 24.27
N GLU A 477 27.84 8.46 24.96
CA GLU A 477 28.76 7.43 24.45
C GLU A 477 28.01 6.12 24.18
N SER A 478 27.10 5.74 25.06
CA SER A 478 26.31 4.52 24.89
C SER A 478 25.24 4.66 23.80
N ALA A 479 24.48 5.76 23.77
CA ALA A 479 23.44 5.99 22.77
C ALA A 479 24.00 6.12 21.34
N LEU A 480 25.20 6.70 21.20
CA LEU A 480 25.91 6.87 19.93
C LEU A 480 26.94 5.76 19.66
N SER A 481 26.99 4.71 20.47
CA SER A 481 27.86 3.58 20.18
C SER A 481 27.43 2.87 18.90
N CYS A 482 28.36 2.65 17.97
CA CYS A 482 28.11 1.94 16.72
C CYS A 482 27.67 0.48 16.92
N THR A 483 27.95 -0.10 18.10
CA THR A 483 27.59 -1.49 18.45
C THR A 483 26.35 -1.59 19.35
N ARG A 484 25.82 -0.46 19.87
CA ARG A 484 24.71 -0.42 20.84
C ARG A 484 23.47 -1.22 20.42
N PHE A 485 23.17 -1.23 19.12
CA PHE A 485 22.00 -1.89 18.53
C PHE A 485 22.37 -3.08 17.65
N GLY A 486 23.63 -3.55 17.70
CA GLY A 486 24.11 -4.65 16.86
C GLY A 486 24.18 -4.32 15.37
N GLY A 487 24.39 -3.05 15.02
CA GLY A 487 24.41 -2.56 13.63
C GLY A 487 23.55 -1.31 13.42
N PRO A 488 23.17 -0.99 12.17
CA PRO A 488 22.30 0.14 11.87
C PRO A 488 20.89 -0.05 12.44
N ARG A 489 20.28 1.04 12.92
CA ARG A 489 18.91 1.00 13.43
C ARG A 489 17.90 0.87 12.30
N ARG A 490 16.92 -0.03 12.45
CA ARG A 490 15.81 -0.23 11.50
C ARG A 490 14.65 0.76 11.65
N HIS A 491 14.66 1.57 12.70
CA HIS A 491 13.57 2.50 13.03
C HIS A 491 14.11 3.84 13.53
N ALA A 492 13.35 4.90 13.27
CA ALA A 492 13.66 6.24 13.72
C ALA A 492 13.83 6.34 15.26
N PRO A 493 14.58 7.33 15.76
CA PRO A 493 15.42 8.28 15.03
C PRO A 493 16.71 7.65 14.49
N PHE A 494 16.96 7.75 13.18
CA PHE A 494 18.22 7.30 12.58
C PHE A 494 19.35 8.22 13.04
N ARG A 495 20.42 7.64 13.61
CA ARG A 495 21.55 8.42 14.14
C ARG A 495 22.39 8.97 13.00
N GLU A 496 23.01 10.13 13.18
CA GLU A 496 23.96 10.64 12.20
C GLU A 496 25.28 9.85 12.28
N LEU A 497 25.75 9.30 11.15
CA LEU A 497 26.90 8.37 11.14
C LEU A 497 28.18 9.01 11.66
N HIS A 498 28.44 10.28 11.33
CA HIS A 498 29.62 11.01 11.80
C HIS A 498 29.67 11.20 13.32
N ARG A 499 28.53 11.08 14.03
CA ARG A 499 28.45 11.21 15.49
C ARG A 499 28.65 9.88 16.22
N LEU A 500 28.64 8.76 15.51
CA LEU A 500 28.81 7.45 16.13
C LEU A 500 30.23 7.26 16.66
N THR A 501 30.41 6.39 17.65
CA THR A 501 31.76 5.97 18.09
C THR A 501 32.51 5.31 16.94
N ASP A 502 33.84 5.33 16.98
CA ASP A 502 34.65 4.61 16.00
C ASP A 502 34.37 3.10 16.09
N PRO A 503 34.14 2.42 14.94
CA PRO A 503 34.08 0.97 14.89
C PRO A 503 35.39 0.34 15.36
N ASP A 504 35.34 -0.94 15.76
CA ASP A 504 36.54 -1.71 16.09
C ASP A 504 37.51 -1.68 14.89
N MET A 505 38.81 -1.51 15.16
CA MET A 505 39.84 -1.47 14.10
C MET A 505 39.88 -2.74 13.25
N MET A 506 39.43 -3.87 13.78
CA MET A 506 39.35 -5.15 13.08
C MET A 506 38.00 -5.39 12.40
N ASP A 507 37.03 -4.49 12.55
CA ASP A 507 35.73 -4.58 11.90
C ASP A 507 35.81 -3.99 10.49
N GLY A 508 35.94 -4.89 9.50
CA GLY A 508 35.89 -4.57 8.07
C GLY A 508 34.50 -4.69 7.44
N SER A 509 33.43 -4.73 8.23
CA SER A 509 32.08 -4.82 7.70
C SER A 509 31.67 -3.56 6.92
N ASP A 510 30.73 -3.71 5.98
CA ASP A 510 30.16 -2.57 5.23
C ASP A 510 29.58 -1.48 6.16
N TRP A 511 29.06 -1.89 7.33
CA TRP A 511 28.58 -0.97 8.36
C TRP A 511 29.71 -0.11 8.94
N ALA A 512 30.81 -0.75 9.35
CA ALA A 512 31.97 -0.05 9.90
C ALA A 512 32.60 0.90 8.87
N GLU A 513 32.75 0.43 7.63
CA GLU A 513 33.28 1.25 6.54
C GLU A 513 32.38 2.45 6.20
N ASN A 514 31.06 2.29 6.22
CA ASN A 514 30.12 3.40 6.02
C ASN A 514 30.25 4.47 7.11
N ILE A 515 30.49 4.08 8.37
CA ILE A 515 30.74 5.02 9.47
C ILE A 515 32.05 5.78 9.23
N ARG A 516 33.15 5.07 8.94
CA ARG A 516 34.47 5.67 8.69
C ARG A 516 34.42 6.65 7.52
N TRP A 517 33.78 6.26 6.41
CA TRP A 517 33.58 7.12 5.25
C TRP A 517 32.78 8.38 5.61
N ALA A 518 31.69 8.24 6.36
CA ALA A 518 30.86 9.38 6.74
C ALA A 518 31.61 10.35 7.68
N LYS A 519 32.50 9.84 8.53
CA LYS A 519 33.41 10.67 9.36
C LYS A 519 34.43 11.40 8.50
N GLU A 520 35.03 10.74 7.50
CA GLU A 520 35.96 11.36 6.56
C GLU A 520 35.29 12.51 5.79
N GLN A 521 34.06 12.29 5.30
CA GLN A 521 33.25 13.33 4.64
C GLN A 521 32.90 14.50 5.59
N ASN A 522 32.61 14.21 6.86
CA ASN A 522 32.36 15.25 7.85
C ASN A 522 33.62 16.08 8.13
N LEU A 523 34.77 15.44 8.24
CA LEU A 523 36.05 16.09 8.50
C LEU A 523 36.49 16.96 7.31
N ALA A 524 36.37 16.44 6.08
CA ALA A 524 36.81 17.13 4.88
C ALA A 524 35.83 18.22 4.42
N PHE A 525 34.51 17.99 4.55
CA PHE A 525 33.48 18.84 3.93
C PHE A 525 32.40 19.35 4.89
N GLY A 526 32.42 18.95 6.16
CA GLY A 526 31.38 19.33 7.12
C GLY A 526 30.03 18.65 6.86
N SER A 527 29.99 17.53 6.12
CA SER A 527 28.76 16.79 5.83
C SER A 527 28.16 16.17 7.11
N LYS A 528 26.92 16.53 7.47
CA LYS A 528 26.26 16.11 8.72
C LYS A 528 24.98 15.29 8.54
N THR A 529 24.57 15.03 7.30
CA THR A 529 23.25 14.48 6.97
C THR A 529 23.26 13.00 6.62
N TRP A 530 24.41 12.34 6.54
CA TRP A 530 24.48 10.88 6.46
C TRP A 530 24.00 10.24 7.76
N THR A 531 23.06 9.29 7.66
CA THR A 531 22.38 8.65 8.80
C THR A 531 22.30 7.15 8.60
N GLU A 532 21.88 6.42 9.64
CA GLU A 532 21.60 4.97 9.62
C GLU A 532 20.42 4.55 8.74
N TYR A 533 19.92 5.43 7.88
CA TYR A 533 18.79 5.11 7.01
C TYR A 533 19.29 4.19 5.90
N ASP A 534 18.59 3.08 5.60
CA ASP A 534 19.08 2.05 4.68
C ASP A 534 19.49 2.63 3.31
N TYR A 535 18.67 3.52 2.74
CA TYR A 535 18.99 4.23 1.51
C TYR A 535 20.29 5.03 1.59
N HIS A 536 20.58 5.68 2.72
CA HIS A 536 21.85 6.41 2.90
C HIS A 536 23.03 5.44 2.94
N LEU A 537 22.89 4.29 3.60
CA LEU A 537 23.93 3.28 3.69
C LEU A 537 24.23 2.65 2.33
N GLU A 538 23.20 2.38 1.53
CA GLU A 538 23.34 1.89 0.16
C GLU A 538 24.05 2.89 -0.74
N MET A 539 23.66 4.18 -0.70
CA MET A 539 24.35 5.23 -1.46
C MET A 539 25.83 5.34 -1.10
N ILE A 540 26.16 5.27 0.19
CA ILE A 540 27.56 5.32 0.64
C ILE A 540 28.30 4.08 0.15
N THR A 541 27.73 2.88 0.31
CA THR A 541 28.34 1.63 -0.15
C THR A 541 28.58 1.65 -1.65
N GLN A 542 27.62 2.12 -2.44
CA GLN A 542 27.76 2.25 -3.89
C GLN A 542 28.89 3.24 -4.23
N ALA A 543 28.90 4.43 -3.64
CA ALA A 543 29.94 5.42 -3.87
C ALA A 543 31.34 4.89 -3.50
N ARG A 544 31.45 4.17 -2.36
CA ARG A 544 32.72 3.53 -1.95
C ARG A 544 33.20 2.54 -3.00
N ARG A 545 32.31 1.70 -3.55
CA ARG A 545 32.65 0.73 -4.59
C ARG A 545 33.06 1.40 -5.90
N GLU A 546 32.31 2.42 -6.33
CA GLU A 546 32.60 3.16 -7.57
C GLU A 546 33.94 3.90 -7.51
N THR A 547 34.27 4.50 -6.37
CA THR A 547 35.55 5.22 -6.19
C THR A 547 36.67 4.34 -5.65
N MET A 548 36.43 3.03 -5.47
CA MET A 548 37.34 2.09 -4.80
C MET A 548 37.86 2.65 -3.45
N TRP A 549 37.00 3.37 -2.73
CA TRP A 549 37.34 3.90 -1.42
C TRP A 549 37.33 2.78 -0.39
N VAL A 550 38.35 2.79 0.46
CA VAL A 550 38.58 1.81 1.53
C VAL A 550 39.18 2.52 2.75
N SER A 551 38.79 2.22 3.98
CA SER A 551 39.37 2.87 5.16
C SER A 551 40.86 2.53 5.37
N GLU A 552 41.58 3.37 6.13
CA GLU A 552 42.96 3.05 6.53
C GLU A 552 43.04 1.80 7.40
N GLU A 553 42.02 1.56 8.24
CA GLU A 553 41.92 0.38 9.09
C GLU A 553 41.88 -0.90 8.25
N LEU A 554 41.06 -0.93 7.20
CA LEU A 554 40.95 -2.09 6.31
C LEU A 554 42.27 -2.37 5.59
N ILE A 555 42.95 -1.31 5.13
CA ILE A 555 44.27 -1.41 4.48
C ILE A 555 45.32 -1.95 5.46
N ARG A 556 45.31 -1.50 6.73
CA ARG A 556 46.23 -2.03 7.76
C ARG A 556 45.98 -3.51 8.06
N MET A 557 44.76 -3.99 7.85
CA MET A 557 44.43 -5.42 7.95
C MET A 557 44.91 -6.24 6.74
N GLY A 558 45.35 -5.59 5.66
CA GLY A 558 45.78 -6.25 4.43
C GLY A 558 44.62 -6.79 3.59
N MET A 559 43.44 -6.20 3.72
CA MET A 559 42.27 -6.40 2.85
C MET A 559 42.19 -5.23 1.86
#